data_AF-T0ZU94-F1
#
_entry.id   AF-T0ZU94-F1
#
_cell.length_a   1.000
_cell.length_b   1.000
_cell.length_c   1.000
_cell.angle_alpha   90.00
_cell.angle_beta   90.00
_cell.angle_gamma   90.00
#
_symmetry.space_group_name_H-M   'P 1'
#
loop_
_entity.id
_entity.type
_entity.pdbx_description
1 polymer ?
#
loop_
_entity_poly.entity_id
_entity_poly.type
_entity_poly.pdbx_seq_one_letter_code
_entity_poly.pdbx_strand_id
1 'polypeptide(L)'
;MIEIMRREGFELTVGKPQVITKIVDGKVHEPVEQLEIDSPEDFLGPLTQILATRKATLAEMINHGTGWIRMIYSVPSRGLIGIRTEILTQTKGTAQIHHAFDRYEPWFGEIRSRLSGSMIADRTGVATSYALLNLQERGSLFVSPTEDVYEGMIVGENSRQDDMDVNPTKEKKLTNVRSSTAEELVRLTPARPVTLEAALEFII
;
A
#
# COMPACT_ATOMS: atom_id res chain seq x y z
N MET A 1 -16.86 4.16 8.03
CA MET A 1 -18.01 4.66 7.24
C MET A 1 -18.05 4.05 5.85
N ILE A 2 -17.00 4.20 5.01
CA ILE A 2 -16.97 3.65 3.64
C ILE A 2 -17.30 2.15 3.59
N GLU A 3 -16.68 1.34 4.46
CA GLU A 3 -16.95 -0.10 4.52
C GLU A 3 -18.41 -0.42 4.91
N ILE A 4 -19.05 0.43 5.71
CA ILE A 4 -20.48 0.26 6.07
C ILE A 4 -21.34 0.53 4.84
N MET A 5 -21.10 1.65 4.14
CA MET A 5 -21.82 2.00 2.91
C MET A 5 -21.65 0.92 1.83
N ARG A 6 -20.44 0.35 1.70
CA ARG A 6 -20.19 -0.78 0.80
C ARG A 6 -21.04 -2.00 1.16
N ARG A 7 -21.16 -2.33 2.45
CA ARG A 7 -22.01 -3.44 2.94
C ARG A 7 -23.50 -3.17 2.76
N GLU A 8 -23.89 -1.91 2.72
CA GLU A 8 -25.26 -1.47 2.42
C GLU A 8 -25.57 -1.43 0.91
N GLY A 9 -24.61 -1.76 0.05
CA GLY A 9 -24.79 -1.88 -1.40
C GLY A 9 -24.60 -0.56 -2.18
N PHE A 10 -23.97 0.45 -1.58
CA PHE A 10 -23.64 1.68 -2.30
C PHE A 10 -22.43 1.49 -3.23
N GLU A 11 -22.50 2.11 -4.40
CA GLU A 11 -21.37 2.31 -5.32
C GLU A 11 -20.89 3.76 -5.20
N LEU A 12 -19.59 3.95 -4.98
CA LEU A 12 -19.00 5.27 -4.72
C LEU A 12 -17.52 5.30 -5.11
N THR A 13 -17.02 6.48 -5.42
CA THR A 13 -15.60 6.75 -5.65
C THR A 13 -15.06 7.59 -4.49
N VAL A 14 -13.90 7.20 -3.95
CA VAL A 14 -13.25 7.91 -2.84
C VAL A 14 -11.93 8.48 -3.32
N GLY A 15 -11.68 9.76 -3.00
CA GLY A 15 -10.40 10.40 -3.25
C GLY A 15 -9.35 10.04 -2.20
N LYS A 16 -8.09 10.36 -2.52
CA LYS A 16 -6.96 10.22 -1.59
C LYS A 16 -7.27 10.89 -0.24
N PRO A 17 -7.08 10.21 0.91
CA PRO A 17 -7.22 10.85 2.21
C PRO A 17 -6.18 11.97 2.37
N GLN A 18 -6.63 13.16 2.76
CA GLN A 18 -5.78 14.32 3.00
C GLN A 18 -5.93 14.79 4.44
N VAL A 19 -4.82 15.14 5.06
CA VAL A 19 -4.83 15.79 6.37
C VAL A 19 -5.34 17.22 6.24
N ILE A 20 -6.10 17.67 7.24
CA ILE A 20 -6.56 19.05 7.31
C ILE A 20 -5.43 19.87 7.94
N THR A 21 -4.83 20.79 7.19
CA THR A 21 -3.79 21.68 7.70
C THR A 21 -4.40 22.93 8.32
N LYS A 22 -3.64 23.57 9.21
CA LYS A 22 -4.00 24.86 9.82
C LYS A 22 -2.87 25.86 9.65
N ILE A 23 -3.22 27.15 9.54
CA ILE A 23 -2.24 28.23 9.64
C ILE A 23 -2.24 28.72 11.08
N VAL A 24 -1.09 28.62 11.75
CA VAL A 24 -0.86 29.14 13.11
C VAL A 24 0.39 30.00 13.03
N ASP A 25 0.27 31.28 13.43
CA ASP A 25 1.35 32.27 13.39
C ASP A 25 2.07 32.37 12.03
N GLY A 26 1.28 32.32 10.94
CA GLY A 26 1.80 32.40 9.57
C GLY A 26 2.50 31.13 9.07
N LYS A 27 2.53 30.05 9.85
CA LYS A 27 3.14 28.76 9.47
C LYS A 27 2.07 27.68 9.27
N VAL A 28 2.28 26.85 8.26
CA VAL A 28 1.45 25.66 8.03
C VAL A 28 1.75 24.61 9.10
N HIS A 29 0.68 24.13 9.72
CA HIS A 29 0.70 23.06 10.71
C HIS A 29 -0.12 21.87 10.20
N GLU A 30 0.32 20.66 10.53
CA GLU A 30 -0.40 19.41 10.28
C GLU A 30 -0.72 18.69 11.59
N PRO A 31 -1.79 17.86 11.61
CA PRO A 31 -2.14 17.08 12.80
C PRO A 31 -1.08 16.00 13.06
N VAL A 32 -0.78 15.83 14.34
CA VAL A 32 0.12 14.83 14.90
C VAL A 32 -0.66 13.95 15.86
N GLU A 33 -0.34 12.67 15.81
CA GLU A 33 -0.96 11.63 16.62
C GLU A 33 0.10 10.93 17.47
N GLN A 34 -0.33 10.51 18.65
CA GLN A 34 0.45 9.62 19.48
C GLN A 34 0.15 8.19 19.04
N LEU A 35 1.18 7.47 18.59
CA LEU A 35 1.12 6.09 18.16
C LEU A 35 1.77 5.20 19.22
N GLU A 36 1.01 4.29 19.78
CA GLU A 36 1.45 3.27 20.71
C GLU A 36 1.51 1.90 20.01
N ILE A 37 2.65 1.24 20.13
CA ILE A 37 2.86 -0.10 19.59
C ILE A 37 3.38 -1.01 20.70
N ASP A 38 2.68 -2.11 20.94
CA ASP A 38 3.16 -3.23 21.75
C ASP A 38 3.55 -4.38 20.81
N SER A 39 4.80 -4.85 20.89
CA SER A 39 5.28 -5.98 20.10
C SER A 39 6.35 -6.78 20.83
N PRO A 40 6.64 -8.03 20.40
CA PRO A 40 7.86 -8.71 20.79
C PRO A 40 9.12 -7.88 20.49
N GLU A 41 10.13 -7.94 21.36
CA GLU A 41 11.37 -7.15 21.26
C GLU A 41 12.14 -7.39 19.95
N ASP A 42 12.05 -8.61 19.39
CA ASP A 42 12.72 -8.99 18.14
C ASP A 42 12.31 -8.10 16.95
N PHE A 43 11.15 -7.45 17.02
CA PHE A 43 10.64 -6.57 15.97
C PHE A 43 10.99 -5.08 16.16
N LEU A 44 11.67 -4.71 17.25
CA LEU A 44 12.02 -3.32 17.55
C LEU A 44 12.77 -2.64 16.39
N GLY A 45 13.80 -3.29 15.86
CA GLY A 45 14.62 -2.77 14.76
C GLY A 45 13.81 -2.50 13.49
N PRO A 46 13.13 -3.53 12.93
CA PRO A 46 12.26 -3.36 11.76
C PRO A 46 11.18 -2.28 11.93
N LEU A 47 10.53 -2.22 13.10
CA LEU A 47 9.49 -1.22 13.38
C LEU A 47 10.04 0.19 13.44
N THR A 48 11.18 0.38 14.11
CA THR A 48 11.86 1.68 14.19
C THR A 48 12.24 2.18 12.80
N GLN A 49 12.73 1.28 11.93
CA GLN A 49 13.11 1.62 10.56
C GLN A 49 11.92 2.10 9.73
N ILE A 50 10.78 1.41 9.81
CA ILE A 50 9.55 1.81 9.11
C ILE A 50 9.11 3.19 9.59
N LEU A 51 9.02 3.38 10.91
CA LEU A 51 8.56 4.61 11.53
C LEU A 51 9.45 5.81 11.20
N ALA A 52 10.76 5.61 11.09
CA ALA A 52 11.70 6.66 10.69
C ALA A 52 11.38 7.23 9.29
N THR A 53 10.96 6.38 8.34
CA THR A 53 10.56 6.86 7.00
C THR A 53 9.30 7.71 7.01
N ARG A 54 8.48 7.58 8.06
CA ARG A 54 7.20 8.28 8.25
C ARG A 54 7.30 9.53 9.12
N LYS A 55 8.52 10.02 9.39
CA LYS A 55 8.80 11.17 10.26
C LYS A 55 8.30 10.99 11.70
N ALA A 56 8.15 9.73 12.14
CA ALA A 56 7.82 9.42 13.52
C ALA A 56 9.01 9.73 14.43
N THR A 57 8.72 10.29 15.61
CA THR A 57 9.72 10.55 16.65
C THR A 57 9.39 9.71 17.87
N LEU A 58 10.35 8.93 18.36
CA LEU A 58 10.17 8.12 19.58
C LEU A 58 10.09 9.03 20.79
N ALA A 59 8.98 8.97 21.52
CA ALA A 59 8.74 9.72 22.74
C ALA A 59 9.11 8.89 23.98
N GLU A 60 8.68 7.63 24.02
CA GLU A 60 8.90 6.75 25.16
C GLU A 60 9.05 5.30 24.70
N MET A 61 9.88 4.55 25.41
CA MET A 61 10.07 3.12 25.19
C MET A 61 10.10 2.42 26.54
N ILE A 62 9.21 1.46 26.74
CA ILE A 62 9.02 0.75 28.00
C ILE A 62 9.26 -0.74 27.75
N ASN A 63 10.24 -1.29 28.44
CA ASN A 63 10.51 -2.73 28.45
C ASN A 63 10.24 -3.27 29.86
N HIS A 64 9.30 -4.22 29.97
CA HIS A 64 8.91 -4.83 31.25
C HIS A 64 9.71 -6.10 31.59
N GLY A 65 10.73 -6.46 30.81
CA GLY A 65 11.52 -7.67 30.99
C GLY A 65 10.78 -8.97 30.64
N THR A 66 9.64 -8.86 29.96
CA THR A 66 8.76 -9.97 29.58
C THR A 66 8.98 -10.46 28.14
N GLY A 67 9.95 -9.88 27.42
CA GLY A 67 10.17 -10.10 25.98
C GLY A 67 9.26 -9.28 25.07
N TRP A 68 8.43 -8.41 25.67
CA TRP A 68 7.57 -7.46 24.98
C TRP A 68 8.03 -6.03 25.27
N ILE A 69 7.91 -5.18 24.26
CA ILE A 69 8.26 -3.78 24.34
C ILE A 69 7.08 -2.92 23.91
N ARG A 70 6.83 -1.87 24.68
CA ARG A 70 5.92 -0.79 24.32
C ARG A 70 6.73 0.38 23.79
N MET A 71 6.35 0.90 22.64
CA MET A 71 6.93 2.09 22.05
C MET A 71 5.85 3.12 21.81
N ILE A 72 6.11 4.35 22.23
CA ILE A 72 5.23 5.50 22.04
C ILE A 72 5.94 6.47 21.10
N TYR A 73 5.30 6.76 19.97
CA TYR A 73 5.79 7.66 18.95
C TYR A 73 4.87 8.86 18.80
N SER A 74 5.44 10.00 18.45
CA SER A 74 4.72 11.14 17.89
C SER A 74 4.87 11.11 16.38
N VAL A 75 3.75 11.03 15.64
CA VAL A 75 3.75 10.81 14.18
C VAL A 75 2.79 11.79 13.52
N PRO A 76 3.17 12.48 12.43
CA PRO A 76 2.21 13.24 11.65
C PRO A 76 1.13 12.30 11.10
N SER A 77 -0.15 12.66 11.17
CA SER A 77 -1.27 11.80 10.73
C SER A 77 -1.08 11.27 9.30
N ARG A 78 -0.43 12.06 8.44
CA ARG A 78 -0.12 11.70 7.05
C ARG A 78 0.87 10.53 6.94
N GLY A 79 1.77 10.38 7.90
CA GLY A 79 2.70 9.25 8.02
C GLY A 79 2.05 7.97 8.54
N LEU A 80 0.88 8.06 9.19
CA LEU A 80 0.14 6.89 9.68
C LEU A 80 -0.69 6.18 8.61
N ILE A 81 -0.93 6.83 7.47
CA ILE A 81 -1.77 6.23 6.44
C ILE A 81 -1.04 5.01 5.84
N GLY A 82 -1.66 3.84 5.95
CA GLY A 82 -1.08 2.57 5.49
C GLY A 82 -0.16 1.85 6.49
N ILE A 83 0.41 2.58 7.44
CA ILE A 83 1.45 2.04 8.35
C ILE A 83 0.98 0.83 9.16
N ARG A 84 -0.32 0.76 9.47
CA ARG A 84 -0.91 -0.34 10.23
C ARG A 84 -0.70 -1.68 9.53
N THR A 85 -0.90 -1.74 8.21
CA THR A 85 -0.69 -2.95 7.42
C THR A 85 0.77 -3.36 7.44
N GLU A 86 1.67 -2.39 7.26
CA GLU A 86 3.13 -2.61 7.25
C GLU A 86 3.63 -3.18 8.60
N ILE A 87 3.18 -2.59 9.71
CA ILE A 87 3.50 -3.05 11.07
C ILE A 87 2.98 -4.48 11.30
N LEU A 88 1.73 -4.76 10.93
CA LEU A 88 1.16 -6.10 11.08
C LEU A 88 1.91 -7.13 10.23
N THR A 89 2.33 -6.77 9.01
CA THR A 89 3.15 -7.64 8.16
C THR A 89 4.51 -7.93 8.79
N GLN A 90 5.24 -6.91 9.25
CA GLN A 90 6.55 -7.12 9.89
C GLN A 90 6.49 -7.96 11.16
N THR A 91 5.46 -7.72 11.98
CA THR A 91 5.29 -8.42 13.27
C THR A 91 4.52 -9.72 13.14
N LYS A 92 4.22 -10.17 11.92
CA LYS A 92 3.44 -11.39 11.65
C LYS A 92 2.10 -11.41 12.39
N GLY A 93 1.47 -10.24 12.53
CA GLY A 93 0.19 -10.03 13.19
C GLY A 93 0.25 -10.00 14.72
N THR A 94 1.44 -10.03 15.34
CA THR A 94 1.56 -10.06 16.81
C THR A 94 1.51 -8.69 17.47
N ALA A 95 1.75 -7.60 16.73
CA ALA A 95 1.71 -6.26 17.30
C ALA A 95 0.29 -5.78 17.61
N GLN A 96 0.17 -5.08 18.74
CA GLN A 96 -1.00 -4.25 19.05
C GLN A 96 -0.65 -2.79 18.73
N ILE A 97 -1.58 -2.10 18.07
CA ILE A 97 -1.35 -0.77 17.51
C ILE A 97 -2.53 0.10 17.91
N HIS A 98 -2.24 1.19 18.60
CA HIS A 98 -3.20 2.19 18.99
C HIS A 98 -2.67 3.56 18.58
N HIS A 99 -3.54 4.45 18.12
CA HIS A 99 -3.15 5.83 17.93
C HIS A 99 -4.31 6.75 18.24
N ALA A 100 -3.98 7.96 18.66
CA ALA A 100 -4.94 9.01 18.95
C ALA A 100 -4.38 10.37 18.56
N PHE A 101 -5.27 11.25 18.10
CA PHE A 101 -4.93 12.65 17.88
C PHE A 101 -4.38 13.30 19.15
N ASP A 102 -3.27 14.01 19.01
CA ASP A 102 -2.56 14.67 20.10
C ASP A 102 -2.64 16.20 19.91
N ARG A 103 -2.01 16.72 18.85
CA ARG A 103 -1.93 18.18 18.61
C ARG A 103 -1.67 18.53 17.14
N TYR A 104 -1.58 19.82 16.86
CA TYR A 104 -1.07 20.34 15.59
C TYR A 104 0.37 20.80 15.79
N GLU A 105 1.24 20.46 14.84
CA GLU A 105 2.65 20.89 14.82
C GLU A 105 3.04 21.47 13.46
N PRO A 106 4.13 22.27 13.38
CA PRO A 106 4.65 22.76 12.10
C PRO A 106 4.86 21.64 11.08
N TRP A 107 4.58 21.93 9.82
CA TRP A 107 4.70 20.99 8.71
C TRP A 107 6.04 20.22 8.70
N PHE A 108 5.97 18.88 8.66
CA PHE A 108 7.13 17.98 8.75
C PHE A 108 7.86 17.79 7.41
N GLY A 109 7.41 18.44 6.35
CA GLY A 109 7.98 18.34 5.01
C GLY A 109 7.33 17.26 4.17
N GLU A 110 8.00 16.90 3.08
CA GLU A 110 7.55 15.84 2.18
C GLU A 110 7.67 14.48 2.88
N ILE A 111 6.59 13.70 2.84
CA ILE A 111 6.56 12.30 3.27
C ILE A 111 6.19 11.53 2.00
N ARG A 112 7.14 10.78 1.46
CA ARG A 112 6.90 9.93 0.30
C ARG A 112 6.20 8.67 0.77
N SER A 113 4.97 8.47 0.31
CA SER A 113 4.13 7.32 0.62
C SER A 113 4.45 6.09 -0.22
N ARG A 114 4.84 6.29 -1.49
CA ARG A 114 5.03 5.21 -2.48
C ARG A 114 6.32 5.39 -3.27
N LEU A 115 7.05 4.29 -3.47
CA LEU A 115 8.25 4.20 -4.32
C LEU A 115 8.00 3.46 -5.64
N SER A 116 6.80 2.93 -5.83
CA SER A 116 6.34 2.26 -7.04
C SER A 116 5.45 3.16 -7.89
N GLY A 117 5.32 2.82 -9.16
CA GLY A 117 4.38 3.36 -10.12
C GLY A 117 3.16 2.44 -10.27
N SER A 118 2.22 2.84 -11.09
CA SER A 118 0.99 2.10 -11.37
C SER A 118 1.06 1.47 -12.75
N MET A 119 0.53 0.26 -12.90
CA MET A 119 0.26 -0.33 -14.21
C MET A 119 -1.18 0.02 -14.61
N ILE A 120 -1.35 0.81 -15.67
CA ILE A 120 -2.63 1.38 -16.07
C ILE A 120 -3.11 0.67 -17.34
N ALA A 121 -4.32 0.12 -17.34
CA ALA A 121 -4.89 -0.51 -18.52
C ALA A 121 -5.12 0.53 -19.62
N ASP A 122 -4.56 0.29 -20.81
CA ASP A 122 -4.69 1.16 -21.98
C ASP A 122 -6.00 0.95 -22.76
N ARG A 123 -6.81 -0.04 -22.37
CA ARG A 123 -8.07 -0.41 -23.05
C ARG A 123 -8.98 -1.26 -22.16
N THR A 124 -10.25 -1.31 -22.55
CA THR A 124 -11.27 -2.18 -21.96
C THR A 124 -11.26 -3.58 -22.58
N GLY A 125 -11.49 -4.62 -21.76
CA GLY A 125 -11.67 -5.99 -22.21
C GLY A 125 -11.44 -7.00 -21.08
N VAL A 126 -11.18 -8.26 -21.43
CA VAL A 126 -10.94 -9.34 -20.46
C VAL A 126 -9.45 -9.57 -20.31
N ALA A 127 -8.96 -9.63 -19.06
CA ALA A 127 -7.56 -9.89 -18.76
C ALA A 127 -7.16 -11.31 -19.20
N THR A 128 -6.11 -11.44 -20.01
CA THR A 128 -5.66 -12.75 -20.52
C THR A 128 -4.44 -13.25 -19.74
N SER A 129 -4.36 -14.56 -19.51
CA SER A 129 -3.18 -15.16 -18.87
C SER A 129 -1.88 -14.86 -19.61
N TYR A 130 -1.94 -14.75 -20.94
CA TYR A 130 -0.76 -14.43 -21.76
C TYR A 130 -0.26 -13.01 -21.51
N ALA A 131 -1.14 -12.02 -21.42
CA ALA A 131 -0.76 -10.65 -21.12
C ALA A 131 -0.20 -10.56 -19.69
N LEU A 132 -0.94 -11.10 -18.71
CA LEU A 132 -0.56 -11.07 -17.30
C LEU A 132 0.79 -11.76 -17.02
N LEU A 133 1.10 -12.85 -17.73
CA LEU A 133 2.39 -13.55 -17.62
C LEU A 133 3.59 -12.65 -17.97
N ASN A 134 3.44 -11.76 -18.95
CA ASN A 134 4.49 -10.80 -19.31
C ASN A 134 4.51 -9.60 -18.37
N LEU A 135 3.35 -9.20 -17.83
CA LEU A 135 3.22 -8.03 -16.96
C LEU A 135 3.77 -8.30 -15.55
N GLN A 136 3.64 -9.52 -15.02
CA GLN A 136 4.20 -9.87 -13.70
C GLN A 136 5.73 -9.75 -13.63
N GLU A 137 6.45 -9.81 -14.75
CA GLU A 137 7.90 -9.55 -14.77
C GLU A 137 8.23 -8.07 -14.45
N ARG A 138 7.26 -7.17 -14.62
CA ARG A 138 7.41 -5.74 -14.42
C ARG A 138 6.92 -5.27 -13.04
N GLY A 139 6.31 -6.15 -12.26
CA GLY A 139 5.76 -5.81 -10.94
C GLY A 139 4.66 -6.76 -10.48
N SER A 140 3.84 -6.31 -9.54
CA SER A 140 2.79 -7.14 -8.91
C SER A 140 1.43 -6.84 -9.52
N LEU A 141 0.62 -7.87 -9.78
CA LEU A 141 -0.70 -7.71 -10.41
C LEU A 141 -1.81 -7.64 -9.36
N PHE A 142 -2.84 -6.85 -9.66
CA PHE A 142 -4.08 -6.74 -8.86
C PHE A 142 -5.26 -7.49 -9.48
N VAL A 143 -5.15 -7.86 -10.76
CA VAL A 143 -6.20 -8.58 -11.50
C VAL A 143 -5.74 -9.98 -11.87
N SER A 144 -6.67 -10.92 -11.83
CA SER A 144 -6.48 -12.31 -12.27
C SER A 144 -6.89 -12.49 -13.73
N PRO A 145 -6.49 -13.59 -14.39
CA PRO A 145 -7.04 -13.95 -15.70
C PRO A 145 -8.57 -14.02 -15.63
N THR A 146 -9.23 -13.67 -16.74
CA THR A 146 -10.69 -13.64 -16.91
C THR A 146 -11.43 -12.51 -16.20
N GLU A 147 -10.74 -11.65 -15.45
CA GLU A 147 -11.36 -10.45 -14.90
C GLU A 147 -11.59 -9.38 -15.98
N ASP A 148 -12.74 -8.70 -15.91
CA ASP A 148 -13.05 -7.56 -16.75
C ASP A 148 -12.26 -6.33 -16.30
N VAL A 149 -11.62 -5.66 -17.24
CA VAL A 149 -10.85 -4.44 -17.02
C VAL A 149 -11.34 -3.33 -17.95
N TYR A 150 -11.17 -2.08 -17.54
CA TYR A 150 -11.52 -0.89 -18.32
C TYR A 150 -10.31 0.03 -18.53
N GLU A 151 -10.33 0.84 -19.57
CA GLU A 151 -9.30 1.84 -19.84
C GLU A 151 -9.12 2.81 -18.65
N GLY A 152 -7.88 3.00 -18.20
CA GLY A 152 -7.55 3.79 -17.01
C GLY A 152 -7.60 3.00 -15.70
N MET A 153 -8.05 1.74 -15.70
CA MET A 153 -8.04 0.89 -14.50
C MET A 153 -6.59 0.55 -14.11
N ILE A 154 -6.26 0.68 -12.83
CA ILE A 154 -4.97 0.21 -12.31
C ILE A 154 -5.03 -1.31 -12.14
N VAL A 155 -4.23 -2.02 -12.92
CA VAL A 155 -4.19 -3.49 -12.97
C VAL A 155 -3.01 -4.09 -12.21
N GLY A 156 -2.11 -3.25 -11.69
CA GLY A 156 -0.95 -3.68 -10.91
C GLY A 156 -0.07 -2.54 -10.42
N GLU A 157 0.97 -2.92 -9.69
CA GLU A 157 2.01 -2.07 -9.13
C GLU A 157 3.31 -2.28 -9.90
N ASN A 158 3.85 -1.20 -10.48
CA ASN A 158 5.11 -1.23 -11.21
C ASN A 158 6.30 -1.32 -10.24
N SER A 159 7.28 -2.14 -10.57
CA SER A 159 8.56 -2.25 -9.84
C SER A 159 9.39 -0.96 -9.87
N ARG A 160 9.11 -0.07 -10.83
CA ARG A 160 9.72 1.26 -10.96
C ARG A 160 8.77 2.35 -10.51
N GLN A 161 9.30 3.57 -10.30
CA GLN A 161 8.53 4.73 -9.83
C GLN A 161 7.55 5.29 -10.86
N ASP A 162 7.83 5.09 -12.15
CA ASP A 162 7.03 5.61 -13.26
C ASP A 162 5.74 4.79 -13.44
N ASP A 163 4.63 5.49 -13.72
CA ASP A 163 3.42 4.84 -14.19
C ASP A 163 3.65 4.27 -15.60
N MET A 164 3.02 3.13 -15.89
CA MET A 164 3.20 2.40 -17.14
C MET A 164 1.83 2.01 -17.71
N ASP A 165 1.53 2.47 -18.91
CA ASP A 165 0.39 2.00 -19.67
C ASP A 165 0.65 0.57 -20.19
N VAL A 166 -0.30 -0.32 -19.94
CA VAL A 166 -0.21 -1.75 -20.25
C VAL A 166 -1.46 -2.24 -20.95
N ASN A 167 -1.29 -3.25 -21.81
CA ASN A 167 -2.41 -3.95 -22.42
C ASN A 167 -2.61 -5.31 -21.72
N PRO A 168 -3.53 -5.41 -20.74
CA PRO A 168 -3.84 -6.65 -20.03
C PRO A 168 -4.71 -7.62 -20.85
N THR A 169 -5.26 -7.20 -22.00
CA THR A 169 -6.20 -7.99 -22.81
C THR A 169 -5.54 -8.64 -24.02
N LYS A 170 -4.20 -8.56 -24.12
CA LYS A 170 -3.46 -9.03 -25.29
C LYS A 170 -3.57 -10.53 -25.45
N GLU A 171 -4.05 -11.00 -26.59
CA GLU A 171 -4.10 -12.43 -26.91
C GLU A 171 -2.75 -12.97 -27.40
N LYS A 172 -2.52 -14.27 -27.16
CA LYS A 172 -1.37 -14.98 -27.71
C LYS A 172 -1.55 -15.09 -29.22
N LYS A 173 -0.67 -14.47 -30.02
CA LYS A 173 -0.64 -14.73 -31.46
C LYS A 173 -0.22 -16.19 -31.69
N LEU A 174 -1.09 -16.97 -32.30
CA LEU A 174 -0.79 -18.34 -32.74
C LEU A 174 0.18 -18.27 -33.93
N THR A 175 1.47 -18.11 -33.67
CA THR A 175 2.50 -18.41 -34.66
C THR A 175 2.69 -19.92 -34.70
N ASN A 176 2.45 -20.53 -35.86
CA ASN A 176 2.68 -21.95 -36.17
C ASN A 176 4.18 -22.33 -36.11
N VAL A 177 4.86 -22.01 -35.02
CA VAL A 177 6.25 -22.37 -34.79
C VAL A 177 6.24 -23.47 -33.73
N ARG A 178 6.43 -24.70 -34.20
CA ARG A 178 6.85 -25.83 -33.37
C ARG A 178 8.19 -25.48 -32.74
N SER A 179 8.19 -24.92 -31.53
CA SER A 179 9.39 -24.77 -30.71
C SER A 179 9.55 -26.02 -29.85
N SER A 180 10.44 -26.90 -30.31
CA SER A 180 10.90 -28.13 -29.67
C SER A 180 11.83 -27.87 -28.48
N THR A 181 11.38 -27.06 -27.53
CA THR A 181 12.11 -26.78 -26.29
C THR A 181 11.06 -26.67 -25.21
N ALA A 182 11.23 -27.45 -24.13
CA ALA A 182 10.26 -27.65 -23.06
C ALA A 182 9.54 -26.34 -22.70
N GLU A 183 8.21 -26.34 -22.78
CA GLU A 183 7.40 -25.30 -22.16
C GLU A 183 7.73 -25.31 -20.67
N GLU A 184 8.65 -24.44 -20.26
CA GLU A 184 8.78 -24.09 -18.87
C GLU A 184 7.43 -23.51 -18.49
N LEU A 185 6.72 -24.24 -17.63
CA LEU A 185 5.35 -23.94 -17.24
C LEU A 185 5.42 -22.75 -16.29
N VAL A 186 5.72 -21.56 -16.82
CA VAL A 186 5.83 -20.34 -16.04
C VAL A 186 4.47 -20.09 -15.42
N ARG A 187 4.41 -20.26 -14.11
CA ARG A 187 3.18 -20.10 -13.34
C ARG A 187 2.94 -18.61 -13.15
N LEU A 188 1.70 -18.19 -13.34
CA LEU A 188 1.27 -16.85 -12.98
C LEU A 188 1.25 -16.74 -11.46
N THR A 189 1.92 -15.72 -10.92
CA THR A 189 1.81 -15.38 -9.50
C THR A 189 0.37 -14.95 -9.20
N PRO A 190 -0.25 -15.45 -8.10
CA PRO A 190 -1.59 -15.02 -7.71
C PRO A 190 -1.67 -13.50 -7.58
N ALA A 191 -2.75 -12.91 -8.10
CA ALA A 191 -2.99 -11.48 -7.99
C ALA A 191 -3.13 -11.07 -6.51
N ARG A 192 -2.56 -9.91 -6.16
CA ARG A 192 -2.68 -9.35 -4.81
C ARG A 192 -4.08 -8.77 -4.64
N PRO A 193 -4.92 -9.32 -3.74
CA PRO A 193 -6.23 -8.74 -3.48
C PRO A 193 -6.06 -7.34 -2.88
N VAL A 194 -6.81 -6.38 -3.42
CA VAL A 194 -6.77 -4.99 -2.97
C VAL A 194 -7.92 -4.78 -1.97
N THR A 195 -7.59 -4.71 -0.68
CA THR A 195 -8.57 -4.29 0.35
C THR A 195 -8.83 -2.79 0.27
N LEU A 196 -9.90 -2.31 0.91
CA LEU A 196 -10.20 -0.88 0.96
C LEU A 196 -9.03 -0.07 1.55
N GLU A 197 -8.45 -0.55 2.64
CA GLU A 197 -7.30 0.11 3.28
C GLU A 197 -6.08 0.11 2.35
N ALA A 198 -5.80 -1.02 1.69
CA ALA A 198 -4.69 -1.13 0.74
C ALA A 198 -4.91 -0.23 -0.49
N ALA A 199 -6.14 -0.10 -0.98
CA ALA A 199 -6.49 0.82 -2.07
C ALA A 199 -6.26 2.28 -1.65
N LEU A 200 -6.75 2.66 -0.46
CA LEU A 200 -6.60 4.02 0.07
C LEU A 200 -5.14 4.37 0.33
N GLU A 201 -4.32 3.41 0.76
CA GLU A 201 -2.87 3.58 0.87
C GLU A 201 -2.20 3.71 -0.50
N PHE A 202 -2.59 2.88 -1.47
CA PHE A 202 -1.96 2.82 -2.78
C PHE A 202 -2.15 4.08 -3.62
N ILE A 203 -3.29 4.78 -3.49
CA ILE A 203 -3.59 6.01 -4.24
C ILE A 203 -2.93 7.27 -3.63
N ILE A 204 -2.13 7.14 -2.58
CA ILE A 204 -1.41 8.25 -1.90
C ILE A 204 -0.07 8.46 -2.56
#